data_AF-A0A1Q4Z9A5-F1
#
_entry.id   AF-A0A1Q4Z9A5-F1
#
_cell.length_a   1.000
_cell.length_b   1.000
_cell.length_c   1.000
_cell.angle_alpha   90.00
_cell.angle_beta   90.00
_cell.angle_gamma   90.00
#
_symmetry.space_group_name_H-M   'P 1'
#
loop_
_entity.id
_entity.type
_entity.pdbx_description
1 polymer ?
#
loop_
_entity_poly.entity_id
_entity_poly.type
_entity_poly.pdbx_seq_one_letter_code
_entity_poly.pdbx_strand_id
1 'polypeptide(L)'
;MPATPSASLNERWEWLTEGRLHQIVVEEYHPCSRAVFAEFWIGDEGIELGGQGELVAEPVADHSFLPAPDLTPDQERALMAGGRRLSAVLREMGHRGVLSADAIVVDIGDGDPEVLFTE
;
A
#
# COMPACT_ATOMS: atom_id res chain seq x y z
N MET A 1 -29.55 17.06 -1.05
CA MET A 1 -29.65 15.60 -1.27
C MET A 1 -28.30 15.15 -1.80
N PRO A 2 -27.67 14.08 -1.27
CA PRO A 2 -26.46 13.55 -1.88
C PRO A 2 -26.82 13.06 -3.30
N ALA A 3 -25.92 13.30 -4.26
CA ALA A 3 -26.11 12.82 -5.62
C ALA A 3 -26.17 11.29 -5.64
N THR A 4 -27.05 10.73 -6.48
CA THR A 4 -27.12 9.28 -6.70
C THR A 4 -25.76 8.80 -7.23
N PRO A 5 -25.21 7.65 -6.76
CA PRO A 5 -23.87 7.18 -7.16
C PRO A 5 -23.63 7.11 -8.67
N SER A 6 -24.70 6.88 -9.44
CA SER A 6 -24.67 6.83 -10.91
C SER A 6 -24.42 8.19 -11.57
N ALA A 7 -24.93 9.30 -11.00
CA ALA A 7 -24.72 10.63 -11.55
C ALA A 7 -23.27 11.09 -11.32
N SER A 8 -22.73 10.85 -10.13
CA SER A 8 -21.33 11.20 -9.80
C SER A 8 -20.30 10.39 -10.57
N LEU A 9 -20.58 9.10 -10.83
CA LEU A 9 -19.67 8.26 -11.61
C LEU A 9 -19.61 8.71 -13.06
N ASN A 10 -20.75 8.97 -13.70
CA ASN A 10 -20.78 9.41 -15.09
C ASN A 10 -20.01 10.73 -15.30
N GLU A 11 -20.14 11.67 -14.36
CA GLU A 11 -19.41 12.94 -14.40
C GLU A 11 -17.90 12.78 -14.23
N ARG A 12 -17.45 11.78 -13.45
CA ARG A 12 -16.03 11.57 -13.14
C ARG A 12 -15.35 10.49 -13.97
N TRP A 13 -16.12 9.70 -14.73
CA TRP A 13 -15.61 8.49 -15.39
C TRP A 13 -14.48 8.78 -16.38
N GLU A 14 -14.61 9.86 -17.16
CA GLU A 14 -13.56 10.25 -18.10
C GLU A 14 -12.26 10.63 -17.38
N TRP A 15 -12.35 11.27 -16.22
CA TRP A 15 -11.17 11.60 -15.41
C TRP A 15 -10.58 10.36 -14.75
N LEU A 16 -11.41 9.54 -14.09
CA LEU A 16 -10.99 8.34 -13.36
C LEU A 16 -10.29 7.29 -14.24
N THR A 17 -10.64 7.25 -15.53
CA THR A 17 -10.11 6.25 -16.48
C THR A 17 -9.10 6.83 -17.47
N GLU A 18 -8.72 8.11 -17.29
CA GLU A 18 -7.92 8.88 -18.25
C GLU A 18 -8.44 8.76 -19.70
N GLY A 19 -9.73 9.05 -19.89
CA GLY A 19 -10.36 8.92 -21.20
C GLY A 19 -10.57 7.46 -21.64
N ARG A 20 -10.78 6.54 -20.68
CA ARG A 20 -10.95 5.09 -20.89
C ARG A 20 -9.68 4.36 -21.32
N LEU A 21 -8.51 4.92 -21.06
CA LEU A 21 -7.22 4.27 -21.29
C LEU A 21 -6.86 3.27 -20.18
N HIS A 22 -7.37 3.49 -18.97
CA HIS A 22 -7.01 2.71 -17.78
C HIS A 22 -8.25 2.18 -17.03
N GLN A 23 -8.03 1.08 -16.31
CA GLN A 23 -8.99 0.51 -15.37
C GLN A 23 -8.94 1.29 -14.04
N ILE A 24 -9.99 1.16 -13.24
CA ILE A 24 -10.04 1.73 -11.89
C ILE A 24 -10.01 0.62 -10.84
N VAL A 25 -9.34 0.89 -9.72
CA VAL A 25 -9.41 0.07 -8.51
C VAL A 25 -10.50 0.63 -7.61
N VAL A 26 -11.35 -0.25 -7.07
CA VAL A 26 -12.37 0.09 -6.07
C VAL A 26 -12.17 -0.86 -4.90
N GLU A 27 -11.84 -0.30 -3.74
CA GLU A 27 -11.47 -1.02 -2.52
C GLU A 27 -12.12 -0.39 -1.29
N GLU A 28 -12.08 -1.11 -0.17
CA GLU A 28 -12.58 -0.61 1.11
C GLU A 28 -11.59 0.41 1.69
N TYR A 29 -12.11 1.58 2.05
CA TYR A 29 -11.31 2.64 2.65
C TYR A 29 -11.32 2.51 4.18
N HIS A 30 -10.13 2.37 4.78
CA HIS A 30 -9.94 2.30 6.23
C HIS A 30 -9.46 3.63 6.80
N PRO A 31 -10.34 4.48 7.39
CA PRO A 31 -9.94 5.75 7.96
C PRO A 31 -9.03 5.56 9.18
N CYS A 32 -8.18 6.56 9.45
CA CYS A 32 -7.29 6.58 10.62
C CYS A 32 -6.27 5.42 10.68
N SER A 33 -5.98 4.78 9.54
CA SER A 33 -4.92 3.79 9.43
C SER A 33 -3.54 4.45 9.36
N ARG A 34 -2.52 3.76 9.84
CA ARG A 34 -1.11 4.18 9.68
C ARG A 34 -0.57 3.64 8.36
N ALA A 35 0.10 4.48 7.56
CA ALA A 35 0.68 4.08 6.28
C ALA A 35 2.14 3.63 6.47
N VAL A 36 2.44 2.37 6.15
CA VAL A 36 3.76 1.77 6.27
C VAL A 36 4.21 1.17 4.95
N PHE A 37 5.51 1.00 4.77
CA PHE A 37 6.06 0.43 3.55
C PHE A 37 7.25 -0.49 3.84
N ALA A 38 7.49 -1.43 2.94
CA ALA A 38 8.74 -2.17 2.88
C ALA A 38 9.31 -2.14 1.45
N GLU A 39 10.51 -1.61 1.31
CA GLU A 39 11.22 -1.46 0.05
C GLU A 39 12.20 -2.61 -0.18
N PHE A 40 12.13 -3.21 -1.37
CA PHE A 40 12.96 -4.33 -1.78
C PHE A 40 13.72 -4.02 -3.07
N TRP A 41 14.97 -4.48 -3.13
CA TRP A 41 15.74 -4.58 -4.36
C TRP A 41 15.52 -5.95 -5.01
N ILE A 42 14.98 -5.94 -6.23
CA ILE A 42 14.71 -7.12 -7.04
C ILE A 42 15.81 -7.24 -8.10
N GLY A 43 16.74 -8.16 -7.88
CA GLY A 43 17.87 -8.44 -8.75
C GLY A 43 17.82 -9.82 -9.39
N ASP A 44 18.81 -10.08 -10.25
CA ASP A 44 18.98 -11.40 -10.85
C ASP A 44 19.35 -12.47 -9.81
N GLU A 45 20.10 -12.09 -8.78
CA GLU A 45 20.56 -13.00 -7.72
C GLU A 45 19.51 -13.25 -6.63
N GLY A 46 18.54 -12.35 -6.46
CA GLY A 46 17.52 -12.50 -5.44
C GLY A 46 16.74 -11.23 -5.13
N ILE A 47 16.12 -11.24 -3.95
CA ILE A 47 15.31 -10.14 -3.40
C ILE A 47 15.88 -9.75 -2.06
N GLU A 48 16.35 -8.51 -1.97
CA GLU A 48 16.98 -7.95 -0.78
C GLU A 48 16.08 -6.88 -0.18
N LEU A 49 16.03 -6.81 1.16
CA LEU A 49 15.32 -5.71 1.84
C LEU A 49 16.22 -4.47 1.77
N GLY A 50 15.71 -3.39 1.19
CA GLY A 50 16.34 -2.07 1.21
C GLY A 50 16.06 -1.34 2.52
N GLY A 51 14.79 -1.30 2.92
CA GLY A 51 14.36 -0.64 4.15
C GLY A 51 12.86 -0.79 4.39
N GLN A 52 12.40 -0.29 5.53
CA GLN A 52 10.97 -0.16 5.84
C GLN A 52 10.75 1.17 6.55
N GLY A 53 9.54 1.71 6.48
CA GLY A 53 9.22 2.97 7.13
C GLY A 53 7.73 3.20 7.31
N GLU A 54 7.41 4.30 7.99
CA GLU A 54 6.05 4.83 8.12
C GLU A 54 5.99 6.21 7.47
N LEU A 55 4.96 6.44 6.65
CA LEU A 55 4.62 7.75 6.11
C LEU A 55 3.59 8.40 7.05
N VAL A 56 3.94 9.55 7.63
CA VAL A 56 3.09 10.23 8.60
C VAL A 56 2.27 11.30 7.89
N ALA A 57 0.94 11.23 8.06
CA ALA A 57 -0.01 12.14 7.44
C ALA A 57 -0.91 12.83 8.48
N GLU A 58 -0.37 13.84 9.17
CA GLU A 58 -1.11 14.65 10.16
C GLU A 58 -0.82 16.16 9.99
N PRO A 59 -1.66 16.95 9.28
CA PRO A 59 -2.90 16.60 8.56
C PRO A 59 -2.68 16.21 7.09
N VAL A 60 -1.43 16.30 6.60
CA VAL A 60 -1.00 15.95 5.24
C VAL A 60 0.28 15.13 5.34
N ALA A 61 0.53 14.27 4.36
CA ALA A 61 1.79 13.52 4.31
C ALA A 61 2.97 14.48 4.12
N ASP A 62 3.82 14.62 5.13
CA ASP A 62 4.93 15.57 5.13
C ASP A 62 6.28 15.01 5.63
N HIS A 63 6.28 13.85 6.29
CA HIS A 63 7.51 13.18 6.71
C HIS A 63 7.37 11.66 6.81
N SER A 64 8.52 11.00 6.97
CA SER A 64 8.60 9.56 7.18
C SER A 64 9.55 9.22 8.31
N PHE A 65 9.26 8.14 9.02
CA PHE A 65 10.20 7.49 9.92
C PHE A 65 10.81 6.26 9.25
N LEU A 66 12.13 6.11 9.37
CA LEU A 66 12.86 4.94 8.89
C LEU A 66 13.82 4.46 10.00
N PRO A 67 13.58 3.29 10.62
CA PRO A 67 12.45 2.36 10.40
C PRO A 67 11.11 2.90 10.92
N ALA A 68 10.00 2.26 10.52
CA ALA A 68 8.66 2.49 11.06
C ALA A 68 8.67 2.26 12.58
N PRO A 69 8.24 3.25 13.38
CA PRO A 69 8.09 3.08 14.81
C PRO A 69 6.89 2.18 15.11
N ASP A 70 6.83 1.63 16.32
CA ASP A 70 5.61 1.04 16.89
C ASP A 70 4.90 -0.01 16.03
N LEU A 71 5.64 -0.75 15.19
CA LEU A 71 5.18 -2.01 14.64
C LEU A 71 5.31 -3.10 15.70
N THR A 72 4.25 -3.87 15.92
CA THR A 72 4.38 -5.11 16.67
C THR A 72 5.26 -6.09 15.88
N PRO A 73 5.92 -7.05 16.55
CA PRO A 73 6.69 -8.08 15.85
C PRO A 73 5.89 -8.85 14.81
N ASP A 74 4.57 -8.96 15.01
CA ASP A 74 3.69 -9.72 14.13
C ASP A 74 3.32 -8.91 12.88
N GLN A 75 3.08 -7.61 13.04
CA GLN A 75 2.91 -6.67 11.94
C GLN A 75 4.17 -6.55 11.10
N GLU A 76 5.34 -6.42 11.73
CA GLU A 76 6.62 -6.36 11.00
C GLU A 76 6.85 -7.64 10.20
N ARG A 77 6.58 -8.83 10.79
CA ARG A 77 6.67 -10.10 10.04
C ARG A 77 5.67 -10.16 8.88
N ALA A 78 4.44 -9.69 9.06
CA ALA A 78 3.42 -9.66 8.01
C ALA A 78 3.82 -8.74 6.85
N LEU A 79 4.29 -7.52 7.16
CA LEU A 79 4.78 -6.55 6.18
C LEU A 79 5.95 -7.13 5.36
N MET A 80 6.93 -7.72 6.04
CA MET A 80 8.10 -8.32 5.38
C MET A 80 7.72 -9.53 4.52
N ALA A 81 6.86 -10.41 5.01
CA ALA A 81 6.44 -11.60 4.29
C ALA A 81 5.60 -11.25 3.06
N GLY A 82 4.67 -10.31 3.19
CA GLY A 82 3.82 -9.84 2.09
C GLY A 82 4.61 -9.14 1.00
N GLY A 83 5.46 -8.17 1.37
CA GLY A 83 6.31 -7.46 0.43
C GLY A 83 7.25 -8.39 -0.34
N ARG A 84 7.93 -9.32 0.36
CA ARG A 84 8.77 -10.34 -0.29
C ARG A 84 7.99 -11.22 -1.27
N ARG A 85 6.76 -11.58 -0.92
CA ARG A 85 5.91 -12.40 -1.80
C ARG A 85 5.52 -11.63 -3.06
N LEU A 86 5.17 -10.35 -2.95
CA LEU A 86 4.89 -9.48 -4.10
C LEU A 86 6.14 -9.33 -4.99
N SER A 87 7.29 -9.04 -4.38
CA SER A 87 8.57 -8.96 -5.09
C SER A 87 8.92 -10.26 -5.83
N ALA A 88 8.64 -11.42 -5.25
CA ALA A 88 8.87 -12.72 -5.89
C ALA A 88 8.03 -12.88 -7.15
N VAL A 89 6.74 -12.53 -7.09
CA VAL A 89 5.86 -12.60 -8.26
C VAL A 89 6.34 -11.66 -9.37
N LEU A 90 6.67 -10.40 -9.04
CA LEU A 90 7.16 -9.43 -10.02
C LEU A 90 8.50 -9.85 -10.63
N ARG A 91 9.40 -10.43 -9.83
CA ARG A 91 10.68 -10.96 -10.32
C ARG A 91 10.49 -12.06 -11.36
N GLU A 92 9.56 -12.99 -11.13
CA GLU A 92 9.20 -14.06 -12.07
C GLU A 92 8.57 -13.52 -13.36
N MET A 93 7.89 -12.37 -13.28
CA MET A 93 7.40 -11.64 -14.45
C MET A 93 8.48 -10.85 -15.20
N GLY A 94 9.72 -10.86 -14.70
CA GLY A 94 10.88 -10.20 -15.32
C GLY A 94 11.19 -8.80 -14.78
N HIS A 95 10.48 -8.33 -13.76
CA HIS A 95 10.81 -7.04 -13.14
C HIS A 95 12.18 -7.07 -12.46
N ARG A 96 12.96 -6.00 -12.62
CA ARG A 96 14.25 -5.75 -11.95
C ARG A 96 14.34 -4.29 -11.56
N GLY A 97 14.75 -4.02 -10.33
CA GLY A 97 14.79 -2.68 -9.77
C GLY A 97 14.25 -2.65 -8.35
N VAL A 98 13.79 -1.47 -7.94
CA VAL A 98 13.23 -1.22 -6.61
C VAL A 98 11.72 -1.44 -6.64
N LEU A 99 11.20 -2.12 -5.63
CA LEU A 99 9.77 -2.20 -5.31
C LEU A 99 9.55 -1.71 -3.88
N SER A 100 8.82 -0.62 -3.69
CA SER A 100 8.18 -0.31 -2.40
C SER A 100 6.81 -0.97 -2.40
N ALA A 101 6.56 -1.84 -1.43
CA ALA A 101 5.22 -2.38 -1.20
C ALA A 101 4.58 -1.59 -0.07
N ASP A 102 3.54 -0.85 -0.42
CA ASP A 102 2.87 0.05 0.51
C ASP A 102 1.68 -0.66 1.16
N ALA A 103 1.49 -0.39 2.45
CA ALA A 103 0.50 -1.04 3.27
C ALA A 103 -0.06 -0.10 4.32
N ILE A 104 -1.20 -0.48 4.88
CA ILE A 104 -1.81 0.17 6.03
C ILE A 104 -1.88 -0.79 7.21
N VAL A 105 -1.67 -0.24 8.40
CA VAL A 105 -1.99 -0.91 9.66
C VAL A 105 -3.37 -0.46 10.09
N VAL A 106 -4.31 -1.40 10.08
CA VAL A 106 -5.70 -1.16 10.49
C VAL A 106 -5.88 -1.60 11.93
N ASP A 107 -6.31 -0.70 12.79
CA ASP A 107 -6.72 -1.01 14.15
C ASP A 107 -8.19 -1.43 14.17
N ILE A 108 -8.45 -2.74 14.33
CA ILE A 108 -9.79 -3.33 14.25
C ILE A 108 -10.38 -3.49 15.65
N GLY A 109 -10.56 -2.39 16.39
CA GLY A 109 -11.25 -2.39 17.68
C GLY A 109 -10.66 -3.38 18.71
N ASP A 110 -11.42 -4.42 19.08
CA ASP A 110 -10.98 -5.45 20.04
C ASP A 110 -10.14 -6.59 19.41
N GLY A 111 -9.86 -6.51 18.10
CA GLY A 111 -9.07 -7.50 17.35
C GLY A 111 -7.58 -7.16 17.26
N ASP A 112 -6.79 -8.12 16.79
CA ASP A 112 -5.38 -7.85 16.49
C ASP A 112 -5.29 -6.95 15.24
N PRO A 113 -4.46 -5.90 15.27
CA PRO A 113 -4.31 -4.98 14.15
C PRO A 113 -3.73 -5.69 12.91
N GLU A 114 -4.33 -5.42 11.75
CA GLU A 114 -4.04 -6.11 10.49
C GLU A 114 -3.17 -5.26 9.55
N VAL A 115 -2.29 -5.91 8.77
CA VAL A 115 -1.48 -5.27 7.73
C VAL A 115 -2.10 -5.57 6.37
N LEU A 116 -2.60 -4.53 5.67
CA LEU A 116 -3.23 -4.65 4.36
C LEU A 116 -2.40 -3.90 3.32
N PHE A 117 -1.98 -4.58 2.26
CA PHE A 117 -1.22 -3.96 1.15
C PHE A 117 -2.17 -3.23 0.19
N THR A 118 -1.73 -2.06 -0.30
CA THR A 118 -2.55 -1.17 -1.14
C THR A 118 -1.95 -0.93 -2.53
N GLU A 119 -0.62 -0.87 -2.66
CA GLU A 119 0.06 -0.64 -3.95
C GLU A 119 1.50 -1.20 -4.01
#